data_AF-A0A832VX21-F1
#
_entry.id   AF-A0A832VX21-F1
#
_cell.length_a   1.000
_cell.length_b   1.000
_cell.length_c   1.000
_cell.angle_alpha   90.00
_cell.angle_beta   90.00
_cell.angle_gamma   90.00
#
_symmetry.space_group_name_H-M   'P 1'
#
loop_
_entity.id
_entity.type
_entity.pdbx_description
1 polymer ?
#
loop_
_entity_poly.entity_id
_entity_poly.type
_entity_poly.pdbx_seq_one_letter_code
_entity_poly.pdbx_strand_id
1 'polypeptide(L)'
;MFCEHGYLRNKCKLCNPEPTRVIPKSPFIDGNLAFKCNWLDTDYEGPCGKAGRRWNIYIKQFPWCIQPENPCYQYEMGLRKEIPPYPCYETEIFSKSEYGAGVNHRGPRKNIGRRIRYVVPGKIALFTTVDPGKGGDTRYIFGFFVIKDDYVDGYGATKIIGYPEYTLKIPRDSRLRFWEFYRNSDGSMAWGTGLFRYLSDESVVRYLERQREVLIKNGHIKEAKVVEEVMKKFYGD
;
A
#
# COMPACT_ATOMS: atom_id res chain seq x y z
N MET A 1 13.44 -2.81 17.68
CA MET A 1 13.03 -2.02 16.49
C MET A 1 12.12 -0.86 16.92
N PHE A 2 11.09 -1.13 17.74
CA PHE A 2 10.31 -0.11 18.46
C PHE A 2 10.76 0.01 19.94
N CYS A 3 10.54 1.18 20.55
CA CYS A 3 10.70 1.43 21.98
C CYS A 3 9.39 1.18 22.73
N GLU A 4 9.45 1.17 24.07
CA GLU A 4 8.28 1.03 24.94
C GLU A 4 7.23 2.13 24.77
N HIS A 5 7.62 3.28 24.22
CA HIS A 5 6.71 4.38 23.88
C HIS A 5 5.95 4.17 22.56
N GLY A 6 6.13 3.04 21.87
CA GLY A 6 5.39 2.69 20.65
C GLY A 6 5.92 3.31 19.35
N TYR A 7 7.09 3.96 19.38
CA TYR A 7 7.80 4.54 18.22
C TYR A 7 9.07 3.76 17.87
N LEU A 8 9.59 3.88 16.65
CA LEU A 8 10.93 3.37 16.33
C LEU A 8 11.98 4.02 17.26
N ARG A 9 12.94 3.26 17.79
CA ARG A 9 13.89 3.79 18.80
C ARG A 9 14.62 5.05 18.34
N ASN A 10 14.96 5.14 17.05
CA ASN A 10 15.63 6.28 16.44
C ASN A 10 14.70 7.46 16.08
N LYS A 11 13.38 7.30 16.19
CA LYS A 11 12.38 8.35 15.93
C LYS A 11 11.54 8.73 17.16
N CYS A 12 11.66 7.98 18.25
CA CYS A 12 11.00 8.30 19.50
C CYS A 12 11.63 9.57 20.08
N LYS A 13 10.85 10.64 20.25
CA LYS A 13 11.33 11.89 20.85
C LYS A 13 11.87 11.72 22.28
N LEU A 14 11.43 10.68 22.99
CA LEU A 14 11.91 10.34 24.34
C LEU A 14 13.21 9.52 24.30
N CYS A 15 13.36 8.60 23.34
CA CYS A 15 14.57 7.78 23.21
C CYS A 15 15.66 8.41 22.34
N ASN A 16 15.31 9.37 21.50
CA ASN A 16 16.20 10.11 20.60
C ASN A 16 15.74 11.58 20.51
N PRO A 17 16.16 12.44 21.46
CA PRO A 17 15.63 13.80 21.65
C PRO A 17 16.10 14.87 20.64
N GLU A 18 16.78 14.50 19.54
CA GLU A 18 17.26 15.44 18.50
C GLU A 18 16.32 15.57 17.28
N PRO A 19 16.41 16.67 16.49
CA PRO A 19 15.22 17.39 16.05
C PRO A 19 14.41 16.65 14.97
N THR A 20 13.09 16.70 15.16
CA THR A 20 12.07 16.33 14.18
C THR A 20 12.49 16.77 12.79
N ARG A 21 12.63 15.80 11.88
CA ARG A 21 12.83 16.00 10.45
C ARG A 21 11.90 17.15 9.99
N VAL A 22 12.48 18.29 9.62
CA VAL A 22 11.70 19.38 9.02
C VAL A 22 11.30 18.88 7.65
N ILE A 23 10.05 18.40 7.53
CA ILE A 23 9.47 18.09 6.22
C ILE A 23 9.17 19.45 5.60
N PRO A 24 9.86 19.87 4.52
CA PRO A 24 9.48 21.09 3.84
C PRO A 24 8.03 20.92 3.39
N LYS A 25 7.14 21.81 3.86
CA LYS A 25 5.77 21.92 3.34
C LYS A 25 5.91 22.26 1.86
N SER A 26 5.92 21.23 1.01
CA SER A 26 5.69 21.44 -0.42
C SER A 26 4.22 21.83 -0.54
N PRO A 27 3.89 22.99 -1.12
CA PRO A 27 2.50 23.44 -1.23
C PRO A 27 1.61 22.54 -2.11
N PHE A 28 2.12 21.41 -2.61
CA PHE A 28 1.46 20.53 -3.57
C PHE A 28 1.37 19.07 -3.13
N ILE A 29 1.86 18.69 -1.93
CA ILE A 29 1.88 17.30 -1.49
C ILE A 29 1.45 17.19 -0.04
N ASP A 30 0.17 16.83 0.17
CA ASP A 30 -0.40 16.60 1.51
C ASP A 30 0.19 15.36 2.19
N GLY A 31 0.82 14.46 1.43
CA GLY A 31 1.54 13.30 1.96
C GLY A 31 0.73 12.00 1.97
N ASN A 32 -0.52 12.03 1.50
CA ASN A 32 -1.28 10.80 1.21
C ASN A 32 -0.67 10.06 0.03
N LEU A 33 -0.77 8.73 0.04
CA LEU A 33 -0.17 7.84 -0.94
C LEU A 33 -1.21 6.88 -1.52
N ALA A 34 -1.08 6.57 -2.81
CA ALA A 34 -1.71 5.42 -3.43
C ALA A 34 -0.66 4.48 -4.00
N PHE A 35 -0.70 3.21 -3.66
CA PHE A 35 0.25 2.19 -4.13
C PHE A 35 -0.31 1.33 -5.26
N LYS A 36 0.57 1.00 -6.21
CA LYS A 36 0.35 0.03 -7.27
C LYS A 36 0.74 -1.35 -6.76
N CYS A 37 -0.24 -2.12 -6.31
CA CYS A 37 -0.02 -3.48 -5.85
C CYS A 37 -0.21 -4.47 -7.00
N ASN A 38 0.47 -5.61 -6.87
CA ASN A 38 0.14 -6.78 -7.68
C ASN A 38 -1.19 -7.39 -7.20
N TRP A 39 -1.86 -8.11 -8.09
CA TRP A 39 -3.11 -8.80 -7.76
C TRP A 39 -2.82 -10.15 -7.09
N LEU A 40 -3.46 -10.40 -5.95
CA LEU A 40 -3.39 -11.65 -5.20
C LEU A 40 -4.78 -12.30 -5.20
N ASP A 41 -4.88 -13.54 -5.70
CA ASP A 41 -6.12 -14.33 -5.71
C ASP A 41 -6.63 -14.66 -4.30
N THR A 42 -5.73 -14.71 -3.32
CA THR A 42 -5.99 -14.93 -1.89
C THR A 42 -6.59 -13.74 -1.17
N ASP A 43 -6.99 -12.70 -1.89
CA ASP A 43 -7.51 -11.46 -1.31
C ASP A 43 -6.57 -10.83 -0.27
N TYR A 44 -5.26 -10.93 -0.52
CA TYR A 44 -4.21 -10.39 0.34
C TYR A 44 -4.15 -10.99 1.76
N GLU A 45 -4.77 -12.16 1.98
CA GLU A 45 -4.72 -12.88 3.26
C GLU A 45 -3.46 -13.76 3.40
N GLY A 46 -2.64 -13.82 2.35
CA GLY A 46 -1.41 -14.58 2.33
C GLY A 46 -0.76 -14.57 0.94
N PRO A 47 0.26 -15.40 0.71
CA PRO A 47 0.90 -15.55 -0.58
C PRO A 47 -0.08 -15.84 -1.72
N CYS A 48 0.34 -15.58 -2.96
CA CYS A 48 -0.45 -15.95 -4.14
C CYS A 48 -0.78 -17.45 -4.14
N GLY A 49 -2.06 -17.77 -4.34
CA GLY A 49 -2.52 -19.08 -4.73
C GLY A 49 -2.14 -19.42 -6.16
N LYS A 50 -2.66 -20.52 -6.69
CA LYS A 50 -2.28 -21.02 -8.01
C LYS A 50 -2.63 -20.03 -9.13
N ALA A 51 -3.78 -19.37 -9.05
CA ALA A 51 -4.22 -18.43 -10.08
C ALA A 51 -3.37 -17.15 -10.05
N GLY A 52 -3.13 -16.61 -8.85
CA GLY A 52 -2.28 -15.44 -8.64
C GLY A 52 -0.86 -15.66 -9.10
N ARG A 53 -0.26 -16.82 -8.78
CA ARG A 53 1.09 -17.16 -9.24
C ARG A 53 1.15 -17.27 -10.75
N ARG A 54 0.23 -18.00 -11.38
CA ARG A 54 0.21 -18.14 -12.85
C ARG A 54 0.11 -16.78 -13.54
N TRP A 55 -0.77 -15.92 -13.04
CA TRP A 55 -0.94 -14.57 -13.57
C TRP A 55 0.33 -13.73 -13.41
N ASN A 56 0.85 -13.62 -12.19
CA ASN A 56 1.95 -12.72 -11.86
C ASN A 56 3.30 -13.20 -12.44
N ILE A 57 3.52 -14.50 -12.55
CA ILE A 57 4.77 -15.11 -13.03
C ILE A 57 4.76 -15.23 -14.56
N TYR A 58 3.76 -15.88 -15.15
CA TYR A 58 3.82 -16.26 -16.57
C TYR A 58 3.19 -15.24 -17.50
N ILE A 59 2.09 -14.59 -17.07
CA ILE A 59 1.30 -13.73 -17.95
C ILE A 59 1.73 -12.27 -17.81
N LYS A 60 1.70 -11.71 -16.60
CA LYS A 60 2.12 -10.32 -16.35
C LYS A 60 3.62 -10.15 -16.15
N GLN A 61 4.30 -11.21 -15.75
CA GLN A 61 5.75 -11.22 -15.53
C GLN A 61 6.22 -10.05 -14.66
N PHE A 62 5.53 -9.83 -13.53
CA PHE A 62 5.88 -8.74 -12.63
C PHE A 62 7.34 -8.87 -12.20
N PRO A 63 8.13 -7.78 -12.15
CA PRO A 63 9.58 -7.87 -12.02
C PRO A 63 10.04 -8.70 -10.83
N TRP A 64 9.42 -8.55 -9.66
CA TRP A 64 9.74 -9.37 -8.49
C TRP A 64 9.32 -10.84 -8.66
N CYS A 65 8.12 -11.09 -9.21
CA CYS A 65 7.52 -12.41 -9.30
C CYS A 65 8.29 -13.38 -10.22
N ILE A 66 9.10 -12.87 -11.15
CA ILE A 66 9.90 -13.70 -12.05
C ILE A 66 11.38 -13.80 -11.66
N GLN A 67 11.78 -13.22 -10.53
CA GLN A 67 13.16 -13.34 -10.09
C GLN A 67 13.44 -14.79 -9.64
N PRO A 68 14.62 -15.38 -9.97
CA PRO A 68 14.99 -16.72 -9.51
C PRO A 68 14.96 -16.90 -7.98
N GLU A 69 15.22 -15.81 -7.24
CA GLU A 69 15.17 -15.77 -5.77
C GLU A 69 13.74 -15.61 -5.20
N ASN A 70 12.73 -15.31 -6.01
CA ASN A 70 11.37 -15.11 -5.54
C ASN A 70 10.76 -16.42 -5.00
N PRO A 71 10.24 -16.47 -3.76
CA PRO A 71 9.73 -17.71 -3.19
C PRO A 71 8.52 -18.31 -3.94
N CYS A 72 7.64 -17.48 -4.49
CA CYS A 72 6.50 -17.96 -5.29
C CYS A 72 6.98 -18.56 -6.62
N TYR A 73 8.00 -17.96 -7.25
CA TYR A 73 8.64 -18.49 -8.44
C TYR A 73 9.30 -19.85 -8.18
N GLN A 74 10.12 -19.93 -7.14
CA GLN A 74 10.80 -21.17 -6.75
C GLN A 74 9.82 -22.30 -6.46
N TYR A 75 8.71 -21.99 -5.78
CA TYR A 75 7.65 -22.97 -5.52
C TYR A 75 7.03 -23.48 -6.83
N GLU A 76 6.68 -22.57 -7.75
CA GLU A 76 6.08 -22.95 -9.03
C GLU A 76 7.04 -23.76 -9.93
N MET A 77 8.35 -23.56 -9.78
CA MET A 77 9.40 -24.34 -10.45
C MET A 77 9.74 -25.67 -9.75
N GLY A 78 9.13 -25.98 -8.60
CA GLY A 78 9.47 -27.17 -7.81
C GLY A 78 10.81 -27.09 -7.07
N LEU A 79 11.46 -25.93 -7.03
CA LEU A 79 12.73 -25.67 -6.34
C LEU A 79 12.55 -25.46 -4.82
N ARG A 80 11.30 -25.31 -4.37
CA ARG A 80 10.91 -25.03 -2.99
C ARG A 80 9.60 -25.75 -2.67
N LYS A 81 9.51 -26.35 -1.48
CA LYS A 81 8.33 -27.11 -1.03
C LYS A 81 7.19 -26.24 -0.51
N GLU A 82 7.49 -25.07 0.06
CA GLU A 82 6.50 -24.21 0.71
C GLU A 82 6.81 -22.73 0.49
N ILE A 83 5.76 -21.92 0.32
CA ILE A 83 5.88 -20.47 0.18
C ILE A 83 5.88 -19.85 1.58
N PRO A 84 6.88 -19.02 1.96
CA PRO A 84 6.88 -18.33 3.24
C PRO A 84 5.66 -17.38 3.33
N PRO A 85 5.19 -17.03 4.54
CA PRO A 85 4.00 -16.19 4.71
C PRO A 85 4.16 -14.78 4.10
N TYR A 86 5.40 -14.26 4.05
CA TYR A 86 5.70 -12.91 3.55
C TYR A 86 6.68 -12.90 2.36
N PRO A 87 6.28 -13.42 1.17
CA PRO A 87 7.16 -13.49 0.01
C PRO A 87 7.24 -12.17 -0.77
N CYS A 88 6.34 -11.21 -0.48
CA CYS A 88 6.31 -9.87 -1.08
C CYS A 88 5.58 -8.88 -0.16
N TYR A 89 5.75 -7.57 -0.40
CA TYR A 89 5.15 -6.54 0.45
C TYR A 89 3.62 -6.61 0.49
N GLU A 90 2.93 -7.08 -0.57
CA GLU A 90 1.46 -7.17 -0.59
C GLU A 90 0.89 -8.05 0.52
N THR A 91 1.63 -9.06 0.95
CA THR A 91 1.22 -9.96 2.04
C THR A 91 1.38 -9.37 3.44
N GLU A 92 2.09 -8.24 3.54
CA GLU A 92 2.34 -7.54 4.81
C GLU A 92 1.33 -6.41 5.09
N ILE A 93 0.54 -6.03 4.07
CA ILE A 93 -0.37 -4.86 4.14
C ILE A 93 -1.29 -4.94 5.35
N PHE A 94 -2.06 -6.01 5.49
CA PHE A 94 -3.07 -6.12 6.55
C PHE A 94 -2.57 -6.89 7.77
N SER A 95 -1.62 -7.81 7.58
CA SER A 95 -1.06 -8.63 8.67
C SER A 95 -0.09 -7.83 9.56
N LYS A 96 0.62 -6.87 8.98
CA LYS A 96 1.60 -6.03 9.70
C LYS A 96 1.28 -4.55 9.65
N SER A 97 0.30 -4.12 8.86
CA SER A 97 0.08 -2.69 8.57
C SER A 97 1.33 -2.07 7.95
N GLU A 98 2.02 -2.78 7.06
CA GLU A 98 3.26 -2.29 6.46
C GLU A 98 3.27 -2.46 4.94
N TYR A 99 3.86 -1.49 4.22
CA TYR A 99 4.07 -1.62 2.79
C TYR A 99 5.31 -0.87 2.29
N GLY A 100 6.03 -1.47 1.34
CA GLY A 100 7.28 -0.96 0.81
C GLY A 100 7.14 -0.23 -0.52
N ALA A 101 8.02 0.74 -0.76
CA ALA A 101 8.11 1.48 -2.02
C ALA A 101 8.64 0.64 -3.20
N GLY A 102 9.08 -0.60 -2.94
CA GLY A 102 9.64 -1.50 -3.95
C GLY A 102 11.14 -1.34 -4.16
N VAL A 103 11.72 -2.34 -4.80
CA VAL A 103 13.12 -2.37 -5.23
C VAL A 103 13.14 -2.42 -6.76
N ASN A 104 14.14 -1.81 -7.38
CA ASN A 104 14.34 -1.96 -8.82
C ASN A 104 14.93 -3.35 -9.11
N HIS A 105 14.23 -4.17 -9.88
CA HIS A 105 14.72 -5.52 -10.24
C HIS A 105 15.43 -5.58 -11.60
N ARG A 106 15.45 -4.47 -12.36
CA ARG A 106 16.04 -4.40 -13.71
C ARG A 106 16.74 -3.06 -13.95
N GLY A 107 17.58 -3.03 -14.99
CA GLY A 107 18.25 -1.82 -15.48
C GLY A 107 19.42 -1.34 -14.60
N PRO A 108 19.97 -0.15 -14.89
CA PRO A 108 21.18 0.37 -14.22
C PRO A 108 21.02 0.60 -12.71
N ARG A 109 19.78 0.68 -12.22
CA ARG A 109 19.46 0.85 -10.79
C ARG A 109 19.01 -0.44 -10.12
N LYS A 110 19.30 -1.61 -10.71
CA LYS A 110 18.95 -2.92 -10.13
C LYS A 110 19.46 -3.01 -8.68
N ASN A 111 18.65 -3.61 -7.81
CA ASN A 111 18.88 -3.78 -6.37
C ASN A 111 18.87 -2.48 -5.53
N ILE A 112 18.54 -1.34 -6.13
CA ILE A 112 18.38 -0.08 -5.39
C ILE A 112 16.92 0.05 -4.95
N GLY A 113 16.71 0.12 -3.63
CA GLY A 113 15.42 0.40 -3.01
C GLY A 113 14.89 1.80 -3.34
N ARG A 114 13.58 1.90 -3.54
CA ARG A 114 12.92 3.17 -3.89
C ARG A 114 12.62 4.00 -2.64
N ARG A 115 12.76 5.32 -2.77
CA ARG A 115 12.50 6.27 -1.69
C ARG A 115 11.15 6.93 -1.88
N ILE A 116 10.33 6.96 -0.83
CA ILE A 116 9.18 7.87 -0.74
C ILE A 116 9.71 9.16 -0.10
N ARG A 117 9.63 10.28 -0.81
CA ARG A 117 10.26 11.54 -0.38
C ARG A 117 9.50 12.22 0.74
N TYR A 118 8.17 12.18 0.66
CA TYR A 118 7.26 12.80 1.61
C TYR A 118 6.39 11.71 2.21
N VAL A 119 6.69 11.30 3.44
CA VAL A 119 5.79 10.48 4.25
C VAL A 119 5.37 11.32 5.43
N VAL A 120 4.07 11.40 5.68
CA VAL A 120 3.50 12.24 6.73
C VAL A 120 2.62 11.36 7.62
N PRO A 121 3.00 11.18 8.90
CA PRO A 121 2.13 10.50 9.87
C PRO A 121 0.73 11.16 9.94
N GLY A 122 -0.30 10.35 10.10
CA GLY A 122 -1.71 10.77 10.06
C GLY A 122 -2.33 10.82 8.66
N LYS A 123 -1.52 10.75 7.59
CA LYS A 123 -2.03 10.66 6.21
C LYS A 123 -2.32 9.22 5.81
N ILE A 124 -3.07 9.04 4.73
CA ILE A 124 -3.56 7.72 4.30
C ILE A 124 -2.64 7.10 3.24
N ALA A 125 -2.44 5.80 3.34
CA ALA A 125 -1.91 4.95 2.27
C ALA A 125 -3.04 4.08 1.70
N LEU A 126 -3.45 4.35 0.45
CA LEU A 126 -4.39 3.53 -0.31
C LEU A 126 -3.66 2.42 -1.05
N PHE A 127 -4.23 1.22 -1.05
CA PHE A 127 -3.71 0.08 -1.81
C PHE A 127 -4.63 -0.23 -2.98
N THR A 128 -4.05 -0.30 -4.17
CA THR A 128 -4.82 -0.41 -5.40
C THR A 128 -4.31 -1.53 -6.30
N THR A 129 -5.22 -2.18 -7.01
CA THR A 129 -4.88 -3.28 -7.93
C THR A 129 -5.81 -3.29 -9.14
N VAL A 130 -5.54 -4.19 -10.08
CA VAL A 130 -6.34 -4.43 -11.29
C VAL A 130 -6.53 -5.94 -11.42
N ASP A 131 -7.76 -6.37 -11.69
CA ASP A 131 -8.03 -7.79 -11.89
C ASP A 131 -7.33 -8.36 -13.14
N PRO A 132 -7.04 -9.67 -13.15
CA PRO A 132 -6.47 -10.33 -14.31
C PRO A 132 -7.26 -10.07 -15.59
N GLY A 133 -6.54 -9.74 -16.66
CA GLY A 133 -7.08 -9.48 -17.99
C GLY A 133 -7.77 -8.12 -18.16
N LYS A 134 -7.89 -7.31 -17.11
CA LYS A 134 -8.53 -5.98 -17.18
C LYS A 134 -7.53 -4.85 -17.44
N GLY A 135 -8.06 -3.73 -17.93
CA GLY A 135 -7.31 -2.51 -18.23
C GLY A 135 -6.92 -1.73 -16.97
N GLY A 136 -5.90 -0.88 -17.09
CA GLY A 136 -5.43 -0.06 -15.96
C GLY A 136 -6.47 0.96 -15.46
N ASP A 137 -7.42 1.33 -16.31
CA ASP A 137 -8.59 2.17 -16.08
C ASP A 137 -9.64 1.51 -15.17
N THR A 138 -9.59 0.19 -14.98
CA THR A 138 -10.50 -0.53 -14.06
C THR A 138 -9.90 -0.69 -12.66
N ARG A 139 -8.80 0.01 -12.34
CA ARG A 139 -8.12 -0.08 -11.05
C ARG A 139 -9.06 0.24 -9.90
N TYR A 140 -9.03 -0.59 -8.86
CA TYR A 140 -9.83 -0.41 -7.67
C TYR A 140 -8.95 -0.34 -6.41
N ILE A 141 -9.52 0.25 -5.37
CA ILE A 141 -8.92 0.34 -4.03
C ILE A 141 -9.41 -0.88 -3.25
N PHE A 142 -8.48 -1.66 -2.70
CA PHE A 142 -8.82 -2.88 -1.94
C PHE A 142 -8.54 -2.76 -0.44
N GLY A 143 -7.93 -1.65 -0.02
CA GLY A 143 -7.67 -1.38 1.38
C GLY A 143 -6.91 -0.08 1.58
N PHE A 144 -6.76 0.29 2.83
CA PHE A 144 -5.93 1.41 3.24
C PHE A 144 -5.41 1.22 4.66
N PHE A 145 -4.45 2.04 5.05
CA PHE A 145 -4.20 2.35 6.46
C PHE A 145 -3.84 3.81 6.68
N VAL A 146 -4.00 4.28 7.91
CA VAL A 146 -3.42 5.56 8.35
C VAL A 146 -1.95 5.35 8.66
N ILE A 147 -1.08 6.14 8.00
CA ILE A 147 0.37 6.11 8.17
C ILE A 147 0.71 6.55 9.59
N LYS A 148 1.42 5.70 10.31
CA LYS A 148 1.98 5.95 11.63
C LYS A 148 3.42 6.46 11.53
N ASP A 149 4.24 5.80 10.70
CA ASP A 149 5.65 6.13 10.56
C ASP A 149 6.24 5.55 9.25
N ASP A 150 7.50 5.85 8.97
CA ASP A 150 8.30 5.25 7.88
C ASP A 150 9.69 4.82 8.34
N TYR A 151 10.31 3.88 7.63
CA TYR A 151 11.71 3.52 7.83
C TYR A 151 12.34 3.05 6.52
N VAL A 152 13.65 2.78 6.58
CA VAL A 152 14.42 2.23 5.46
C VAL A 152 14.65 0.75 5.72
N ASP A 153 14.17 -0.10 4.82
CA ASP A 153 14.38 -1.54 4.96
C ASP A 153 15.80 -1.96 4.54
N GLY A 154 16.10 -3.26 4.70
CA GLY A 154 17.39 -3.83 4.34
C GLY A 154 17.75 -3.75 2.84
N TYR A 155 16.78 -3.43 1.98
CA TYR A 155 16.98 -3.22 0.55
C TYR A 155 17.11 -1.73 0.18
N GLY A 156 17.13 -0.83 1.19
CA GLY A 156 17.21 0.61 1.01
C GLY A 156 15.89 1.28 0.62
N ALA A 157 14.79 0.51 0.54
CA ALA A 157 13.48 1.03 0.18
C ALA A 157 12.82 1.71 1.38
N THR A 158 12.04 2.77 1.15
CA THR A 158 11.15 3.29 2.18
C THR A 158 10.03 2.29 2.41
N LYS A 159 9.82 1.88 3.65
CA LYS A 159 8.63 1.16 4.10
C LYS A 159 7.81 2.06 5.00
N ILE A 160 6.51 2.12 4.75
CA ILE A 160 5.56 2.82 5.60
C ILE A 160 4.91 1.82 6.55
N ILE A 161 4.64 2.28 7.77
CA ILE A 161 3.96 1.55 8.84
C ILE A 161 2.66 2.28 9.13
N GLY A 162 1.58 1.54 9.26
CA GLY A 162 0.25 2.04 9.61
C GLY A 162 -0.09 1.80 11.07
N TYR A 163 -1.16 2.44 11.53
CA TYR A 163 -1.84 2.06 12.75
C TYR A 163 -2.67 0.80 12.50
N PRO A 164 -2.43 -0.34 13.20
CA PRO A 164 -3.20 -1.55 13.01
C PRO A 164 -4.71 -1.37 13.23
N GLU A 165 -5.10 -0.56 14.20
CA GLU A 165 -6.50 -0.22 14.50
C GLU A 165 -7.19 0.61 13.40
N TYR A 166 -6.41 1.27 12.55
CA TYR A 166 -6.89 2.05 11.39
C TYR A 166 -6.45 1.45 10.06
N THR A 167 -6.18 0.14 10.04
CA THR A 167 -5.88 -0.64 8.85
C THR A 167 -7.13 -1.39 8.43
N LEU A 168 -7.59 -1.16 7.20
CA LEU A 168 -8.83 -1.71 6.70
C LEU A 168 -8.64 -2.39 5.35
N LYS A 169 -8.92 -3.70 5.30
CA LYS A 169 -9.16 -4.41 4.04
C LYS A 169 -10.63 -4.21 3.64
N ILE A 170 -10.86 -3.70 2.44
CA ILE A 170 -12.22 -3.45 1.95
C ILE A 170 -12.83 -4.77 1.43
N PRO A 171 -14.04 -5.16 1.88
CA PRO A 171 -14.80 -6.27 1.33
C PRO A 171 -14.96 -6.18 -0.19
N ARG A 172 -14.86 -7.31 -0.90
CA ARG A 172 -14.79 -7.35 -2.37
C ARG A 172 -15.97 -6.66 -3.07
N ASP A 173 -17.17 -6.81 -2.52
CA ASP A 173 -18.42 -6.21 -3.01
C ASP A 173 -18.52 -4.68 -2.82
N SER A 174 -17.58 -4.10 -2.07
CA SER A 174 -17.60 -2.72 -1.63
C SER A 174 -16.40 -1.91 -2.14
N ARG A 175 -15.56 -2.49 -3.01
CA ARG A 175 -14.36 -1.84 -3.55
C ARG A 175 -14.70 -0.81 -4.62
N LEU A 176 -14.17 0.39 -4.45
CA LEU A 176 -14.39 1.51 -5.36
C LEU A 176 -13.28 1.67 -6.39
N ARG A 177 -13.62 2.25 -7.55
CA ARG A 177 -12.64 2.54 -8.61
C ARG A 177 -11.75 3.69 -8.18
N PHE A 178 -10.44 3.50 -8.31
CA PHE A 178 -9.45 4.50 -7.93
C PHE A 178 -9.61 5.82 -8.72
N TRP A 179 -9.90 5.71 -10.02
CA TRP A 179 -9.98 6.86 -10.92
C TRP A 179 -11.22 7.76 -10.71
N GLU A 180 -12.15 7.37 -9.83
CA GLU A 180 -13.26 8.24 -9.40
C GLU A 180 -12.78 9.35 -8.45
N PHE A 181 -11.65 9.13 -7.78
CA PHE A 181 -11.09 10.00 -6.74
C PHE A 181 -9.78 10.65 -7.16
N TYR A 182 -9.13 10.14 -8.21
CA TYR A 182 -7.85 10.66 -8.69
C TYR A 182 -7.88 10.82 -10.21
N ARG A 183 -7.34 11.94 -10.69
CA ARG A 183 -7.07 12.18 -12.11
C ARG A 183 -5.61 12.59 -12.29
N ASN A 184 -4.98 12.08 -13.35
CA ASN A 184 -3.70 12.61 -13.77
C ASN A 184 -3.85 14.08 -14.23
N SER A 185 -2.76 14.84 -14.18
CA SER A 185 -2.73 16.22 -14.67
C SER A 185 -3.06 16.32 -16.16
N ASP A 186 -2.78 15.27 -16.94
CA ASP A 186 -3.11 15.16 -18.36
C ASP A 186 -4.53 14.59 -18.61
N GLY A 187 -5.31 14.33 -17.56
CA GLY A 187 -6.65 13.75 -17.63
C GLY A 187 -6.70 12.25 -17.91
N SER A 188 -5.56 11.58 -18.14
CA SER A 188 -5.54 10.15 -18.45
C SER A 188 -5.88 9.28 -17.23
N MET A 189 -6.42 8.08 -17.48
CA MET A 189 -6.63 7.03 -16.46
C MET A 189 -5.53 5.95 -16.54
N ALA A 190 -4.28 6.39 -16.73
CA ALA A 190 -3.13 5.51 -16.86
C ALA A 190 -2.20 5.63 -15.66
N TRP A 191 -1.81 4.49 -15.07
CA TRP A 191 -0.89 4.50 -13.93
C TRP A 191 0.58 4.71 -14.34
N GLY A 192 1.01 4.11 -15.46
CA GLY A 192 2.41 4.13 -15.87
C GLY A 192 3.32 3.21 -15.02
N THR A 193 4.61 3.56 -14.96
CA THR A 193 5.70 2.73 -14.39
C THR A 193 5.99 3.00 -12.91
N GLY A 194 5.46 4.08 -12.33
CA GLY A 194 5.59 4.38 -10.91
C GLY A 194 4.92 3.32 -10.03
N LEU A 195 5.41 3.12 -8.80
CA LEU A 195 4.82 2.18 -7.84
C LEU A 195 3.89 2.86 -6.82
N PHE A 196 3.92 4.18 -6.75
CA PHE A 196 3.02 4.96 -5.90
C PHE A 196 2.77 6.36 -6.48
N ARG A 197 1.74 7.02 -5.98
CA ARG A 197 1.33 8.40 -6.31
C ARG A 197 1.01 9.16 -5.04
N TYR A 198 1.17 10.48 -5.10
CA TYR A 198 0.68 11.38 -4.07
C TYR A 198 -0.78 11.76 -4.34
N LEU A 199 -1.57 11.84 -3.28
CA LEU A 199 -2.97 12.27 -3.33
C LEU A 199 -3.16 13.53 -2.48
N SER A 200 -4.10 14.38 -2.88
CA SER A 200 -4.55 15.48 -2.03
C SER A 200 -5.46 14.97 -0.91
N ASP A 201 -5.57 15.75 0.16
CA ASP A 201 -6.54 15.50 1.23
C ASP A 201 -7.97 15.46 0.70
N GLU A 202 -8.33 16.38 -0.21
CA GLU A 202 -9.65 16.41 -0.86
C GLU A 202 -9.99 15.08 -1.55
N SER A 203 -9.03 14.51 -2.29
CA SER A 203 -9.22 13.23 -3.00
C SER A 203 -9.45 12.08 -2.00
N VAL A 204 -8.72 12.08 -0.89
CA VAL A 204 -8.83 11.06 0.15
C VAL A 204 -10.13 11.20 0.93
N VAL A 205 -10.53 12.41 1.33
CA VAL A 205 -11.78 12.67 2.04
C VAL A 205 -12.98 12.22 1.21
N ARG A 206 -13.04 12.63 -0.08
CA ARG A 206 -14.08 12.17 -1.00
C ARG A 206 -14.13 10.65 -1.14
N TYR A 207 -12.97 9.99 -1.15
CA TYR A 207 -12.90 8.53 -1.15
C TYR A 207 -13.46 7.94 0.15
N LEU A 208 -13.04 8.44 1.32
CA LEU A 208 -13.47 7.91 2.62
C LEU A 208 -14.97 8.09 2.83
N GLU A 209 -15.53 9.26 2.50
CA GLU A 209 -16.98 9.52 2.52
C GLU A 209 -17.74 8.48 1.68
N ARG A 210 -17.33 8.33 0.42
CA ARG A 210 -17.98 7.40 -0.50
C ARG A 210 -17.81 5.94 -0.08
N GLN A 211 -16.64 5.59 0.44
CA GLN A 211 -16.35 4.24 0.91
C GLN A 211 -17.19 3.89 2.13
N ARG A 212 -17.38 4.83 3.07
CA ARG A 212 -18.27 4.66 4.22
C ARG A 212 -19.72 4.40 3.79
N GLU A 213 -20.24 5.21 2.87
CA GLU A 213 -21.60 5.02 2.34
C GLU A 213 -21.82 3.63 1.74
N VAL A 214 -20.87 3.18 0.92
CA VAL A 214 -20.96 1.90 0.20
C VAL A 214 -20.84 0.73 1.18
N LEU A 215 -19.96 0.83 2.19
CA LEU A 215 -19.87 -0.17 3.24
C LEU A 215 -21.19 -0.28 4.02
N ILE A 216 -21.79 0.84 4.42
CA ILE A 216 -23.09 0.85 5.11
C ILE A 216 -24.18 0.19 4.24
N LYS A 217 -24.26 0.61 2.97
CA LYS A 217 -25.24 0.08 2.02
C LYS A 217 -25.13 -1.44 1.85
N ASN A 218 -23.93 -1.97 1.87
CA ASN A 218 -23.65 -3.41 1.71
C ASN A 218 -23.65 -4.18 3.04
N GLY A 219 -23.98 -3.54 4.17
CA GLY A 219 -24.10 -4.18 5.48
C GLY A 219 -22.78 -4.34 6.26
N HIS A 220 -21.68 -3.75 5.78
CA HIS A 220 -20.35 -3.79 6.41
C HIS A 220 -20.20 -2.68 7.47
N ILE A 221 -21.06 -2.71 8.49
CA ILE A 221 -21.17 -1.64 9.50
C ILE A 221 -19.89 -1.51 10.34
N LYS A 222 -19.18 -2.61 10.62
CA LYS A 222 -17.94 -2.59 11.41
C LYS A 222 -16.83 -1.86 10.65
N GLU A 223 -16.68 -2.16 9.37
CA GLU A 223 -15.72 -1.56 8.45
C GLU A 223 -16.05 -0.07 8.25
N ALA A 224 -17.33 0.27 8.08
CA ALA A 224 -17.79 1.66 7.96
C ALA A 224 -17.43 2.49 9.20
N LYS A 225 -17.51 1.90 10.40
CA LYS A 225 -17.12 2.56 11.66
C LYS A 225 -15.63 2.88 11.69
N VAL A 226 -14.76 1.99 11.17
CA VAL A 226 -13.32 2.28 11.05
C VAL A 226 -13.09 3.50 10.16
N VAL A 227 -13.79 3.58 9.01
CA VAL A 227 -13.69 4.74 8.11
C VAL A 227 -14.14 6.03 8.81
N GLU A 228 -15.24 5.97 9.56
CA GLU A 228 -15.77 7.12 10.32
C GLU A 228 -14.80 7.60 11.41
N GLU A 229 -14.20 6.68 12.17
CA GLU A 229 -13.18 7.01 13.18
C GLU A 229 -11.94 7.65 12.55
N VAL A 230 -11.50 7.14 11.40
CA VAL A 230 -10.38 7.71 10.65
C VAL A 230 -10.69 9.12 10.18
N MET A 231 -11.87 9.33 9.57
CA MET A 231 -12.30 10.66 9.15
C MET A 231 -12.34 11.63 10.32
N LYS A 232 -13.00 11.26 11.43
CA LYS A 232 -13.11 12.11 12.62
C LYS A 232 -11.76 12.47 13.24
N LYS A 233 -10.83 11.52 13.31
CA LYS A 233 -9.56 11.70 14.03
C LYS A 233 -8.47 12.40 13.21
N PHE A 234 -8.46 12.20 11.90
CA PHE A 234 -7.35 12.65 11.04
C PHE A 234 -7.76 13.71 10.02
N TYR A 235 -9.07 13.90 9.78
CA TYR A 235 -9.61 14.84 8.80
C TYR A 235 -10.81 15.66 9.34
N GLY A 236 -11.18 15.49 10.61
CA GLY A 236 -12.17 16.34 11.27
C GLY A 236 -11.54 17.65 11.73
N ASP A 237 -12.32 18.72 11.68
CA ASP A 237 -11.97 20.03 12.24
C ASP A 237 -11.83 19.99 13.78
#